data_AF-A0A6S6YYN9-F1
#
_entry.id   AF-A0A6S6YYN9-F1
#
_cell.length_a   1.000
_cell.length_b   1.000
_cell.length_c   1.000
_cell.angle_alpha   90.00
_cell.angle_beta   90.00
_cell.angle_gamma   90.00
#
_symmetry.space_group_name_H-M   'P 1'
#
loop_
_entity.id
_entity.type
_entity.pdbx_description
1 polymer ?
#
loop_
_entity_poly.entity_id
_entity_poly.type
_entity_poly.pdbx_seq_one_letter_code
_entity_poly.pdbx_strand_id
1 'polypeptide(L)'
;MTHALPSTTLAVDPAWIDAYGHLNAAHYVGIFDRVGFELLGQVGVGLDYTEATRCGIYTMNIYVAYLREVLEGDPLMLRIRLLEADNKRLMCMMELIQTRDGYLAATMEQLSLHVNLDTRRATPFPDALAQRLARTVEEHAAHPLPKEYRRLLPLKGAR
;
A
#
# COMPACT_ATOMS: atom_id res chain seq x y z
N MET A 1 14.71 -12.52 -14.06
CA MET A 1 14.54 -11.08 -14.33
C MET A 1 13.69 -10.51 -13.21
N THR A 2 14.11 -9.44 -12.55
CA THR A 2 13.34 -8.85 -11.46
C THR A 2 12.21 -8.01 -12.05
N HIS A 3 10.96 -8.37 -11.82
CA HIS A 3 9.81 -7.56 -12.26
C HIS A 3 9.81 -6.23 -11.50
N ALA A 4 9.45 -5.14 -12.18
CA ALA A 4 9.29 -3.84 -11.53
C ALA A 4 8.17 -3.90 -10.48
N LEU A 5 8.33 -3.17 -9.37
CA LEU A 5 7.29 -3.06 -8.36
C LEU A 5 6.06 -2.34 -8.94
N PRO A 6 4.83 -2.76 -8.59
CA PRO A 6 3.61 -2.06 -9.01
C PRO A 6 3.65 -0.59 -8.61
N SER A 7 3.43 0.29 -9.58
CA SER A 7 3.43 1.73 -9.39
C SER A 7 2.52 2.45 -10.36
N THR A 8 2.10 3.65 -10.00
CA THR A 8 1.32 4.55 -10.85
C THR A 8 1.65 6.00 -10.51
N THR A 9 1.52 6.89 -11.49
CA THR A 9 1.69 8.33 -11.28
C THR A 9 0.38 8.99 -10.93
N LEU A 10 0.43 10.04 -10.12
CA LEU A 10 -0.73 10.85 -9.76
C LEU A 10 -0.34 12.33 -9.64
N ALA A 11 -1.35 13.19 -9.72
CA ALA A 11 -1.22 14.62 -9.49
C ALA A 11 -1.88 14.99 -8.16
N VAL A 12 -1.32 15.99 -7.48
CA VAL A 12 -1.91 16.58 -6.28
C VAL A 12 -3.12 17.42 -6.69
N ASP A 13 -4.30 17.11 -6.12
CA ASP A 13 -5.47 17.98 -6.24
C ASP A 13 -5.21 19.27 -5.42
N PRO A 14 -5.39 20.47 -5.99
CA PRO A 14 -5.27 21.73 -5.26
C PRO A 14 -6.13 21.77 -3.99
N ALA A 15 -7.26 21.09 -3.96
CA ALA A 15 -8.13 21.00 -2.78
C ALA A 15 -7.51 20.23 -1.60
N TRP A 16 -6.39 19.51 -1.82
CA TRP A 16 -5.69 18.76 -0.78
C TRP A 16 -4.61 19.58 -0.06
N ILE A 17 -4.33 20.79 -0.54
CA ILE A 17 -3.35 21.70 0.04
C ILE A 17 -3.98 22.38 1.26
N ASP A 18 -3.28 22.33 2.39
CA ASP A 18 -3.74 22.98 3.61
C ASP A 18 -3.33 24.45 3.69
N ALA A 19 -3.74 25.13 4.77
CA ALA A 19 -3.45 26.54 4.98
C ALA A 19 -1.95 26.87 5.12
N TYR A 20 -1.08 25.85 5.25
CA TYR A 20 0.38 26.02 5.31
C TYR A 20 1.04 25.94 3.93
N GLY A 21 0.27 25.61 2.89
CA GLY A 21 0.74 25.62 1.50
C GLY A 21 1.30 24.28 1.01
N HIS A 22 1.08 23.20 1.75
CA HIS A 22 1.52 21.85 1.37
C HIS A 22 0.40 20.82 1.55
N LEU A 23 0.61 19.62 1.00
CA LEU A 23 -0.33 18.52 1.06
C LEU A 23 -0.71 18.21 2.51
N ASN A 24 -2.00 18.21 2.83
CA ASN A 24 -2.46 17.89 4.17
C ASN A 24 -2.11 16.44 4.53
N ALA A 25 -1.72 16.20 5.78
CA ALA A 25 -1.35 14.88 6.28
C ALA A 25 -2.42 13.79 6.01
N ALA A 26 -3.72 14.11 6.14
CA ALA A 26 -4.78 13.14 5.87
C ALA A 26 -4.86 12.71 4.40
N HIS A 27 -4.51 13.62 3.47
CA HIS A 27 -4.54 13.32 2.04
C HIS A 27 -3.42 12.37 1.61
N TYR A 28 -2.27 12.36 2.29
CA TYR A 28 -1.28 11.29 2.08
C TYR A 28 -1.90 9.91 2.35
N VAL A 29 -2.59 9.74 3.49
CA VAL A 29 -3.25 8.47 3.84
C VAL A 29 -4.34 8.13 2.82
N GLY A 30 -5.14 9.11 2.39
CA GLY A 30 -6.15 8.90 1.36
C GLY A 30 -5.57 8.44 0.01
N ILE A 31 -4.43 9.02 -0.39
CA ILE A 31 -3.68 8.57 -1.58
C ILE A 31 -3.22 7.12 -1.40
N PHE A 32 -2.58 6.81 -0.27
CA PHE A 32 -2.09 5.46 -0.01
C PHE A 32 -3.22 4.43 0.01
N ASP A 33 -4.35 4.74 0.64
CA ASP A 33 -5.48 3.82 0.74
C ASP A 33 -6.14 3.58 -0.62
N ARG A 34 -6.54 4.66 -1.30
CA ARG A 34 -7.26 4.56 -2.58
C ARG A 34 -6.38 4.03 -3.71
N VAL A 35 -5.26 4.71 -3.96
CA VAL A 35 -4.37 4.39 -5.09
C VAL A 35 -3.57 3.12 -4.79
N GLY A 36 -3.22 2.88 -3.51
CA GLY A 36 -2.60 1.63 -3.10
C GLY A 36 -3.52 0.43 -3.30
N PHE A 37 -4.83 0.56 -3.04
CA PHE A 37 -5.79 -0.50 -3.34
C PHE A 37 -5.92 -0.79 -4.85
N GLU A 38 -5.91 0.24 -5.69
CA GLU A 38 -5.86 0.07 -7.15
C GLU A 38 -4.61 -0.72 -7.57
N LEU A 39 -3.44 -0.39 -7.01
CA LEU A 39 -2.19 -1.13 -7.27
C LEU A 39 -2.21 -2.56 -6.71
N LEU A 40 -2.87 -2.81 -5.57
CA LEU A 40 -3.03 -4.17 -5.03
C LEU A 40 -3.88 -5.07 -5.95
N GLY A 41 -4.71 -4.50 -6.82
CA GLY A 41 -5.37 -5.23 -7.90
C GLY A 41 -4.39 -5.97 -8.81
N GLN A 42 -3.21 -5.38 -9.07
CA GLN A 42 -2.16 -5.98 -9.90
C GLN A 42 -1.50 -7.20 -9.24
N VAL A 43 -1.70 -7.42 -7.94
CA VAL A 43 -1.21 -8.60 -7.20
C VAL A 43 -2.35 -9.53 -6.76
N GLY A 44 -3.58 -9.26 -7.20
CA GLY A 44 -4.74 -10.13 -7.03
C GLY A 44 -5.66 -9.77 -5.87
N VAL A 45 -5.42 -8.61 -5.25
CA VAL A 45 -6.22 -8.12 -4.12
C VAL A 45 -6.74 -6.74 -4.46
N GLY A 46 -7.73 -6.68 -5.36
CA GLY A 46 -8.33 -5.42 -5.82
C GLY A 46 -9.83 -5.53 -6.03
N LEU A 47 -10.39 -4.55 -6.74
CA LEU A 47 -11.83 -4.45 -6.96
C LEU A 47 -12.39 -5.67 -7.69
N ASP A 48 -11.77 -6.11 -8.79
CA ASP A 48 -12.22 -7.28 -9.55
C ASP A 48 -12.32 -8.55 -8.69
N TYR A 49 -11.30 -8.79 -7.85
CA TYR A 49 -11.31 -9.90 -6.88
C TYR A 49 -12.48 -9.76 -5.88
N THR A 50 -12.70 -8.52 -5.42
CA THR A 50 -13.72 -8.22 -4.41
C THR A 50 -15.13 -8.41 -4.95
N GLU A 51 -15.37 -8.00 -6.19
CA GLU A 51 -16.65 -8.16 -6.87
C GLU A 51 -16.93 -9.63 -7.18
N ALA A 52 -15.93 -10.37 -7.67
CA ALA A 52 -16.07 -11.77 -8.06
C ALA A 52 -16.26 -12.72 -6.87
N THR A 53 -15.63 -12.45 -5.72
CA THR A 53 -15.55 -13.43 -4.61
C THR A 53 -16.30 -13.00 -3.35
N ARG A 54 -16.80 -11.74 -3.31
CA ARG A 54 -17.32 -11.10 -2.10
C ARG A 54 -16.30 -11.12 -0.94
N CYS A 55 -15.02 -11.24 -1.24
CA CYS A 55 -13.93 -11.17 -0.25
C CYS A 55 -13.00 -9.99 -0.56
N GLY A 56 -12.47 -9.35 0.47
CA GLY A 56 -11.58 -8.20 0.32
C GLY A 56 -10.59 -8.11 1.48
N ILE A 57 -9.93 -6.97 1.58
CA ILE A 57 -9.03 -6.68 2.70
C ILE A 57 -9.55 -5.50 3.52
N TYR A 58 -9.45 -5.60 4.83
CA TYR A 58 -9.66 -4.50 5.76
C TYR A 58 -8.32 -4.06 6.34
N THR A 59 -8.07 -2.76 6.34
CA THR A 59 -6.90 -2.16 7.00
C THR A 59 -7.05 -2.31 8.52
N MET A 60 -6.07 -2.95 9.15
CA MET A 60 -6.03 -3.16 10.60
C MET A 60 -5.16 -2.13 11.30
N ASN A 61 -3.97 -1.90 10.75
CA ASN A 61 -3.02 -0.94 11.27
C ASN A 61 -2.31 -0.28 10.10
N ILE A 62 -2.02 1.01 10.28
CA ILE A 62 -1.11 1.75 9.42
C ILE A 62 -0.05 2.41 10.27
N TYR A 63 1.15 2.53 9.72
CA TYR A 63 2.18 3.44 10.21
C TYR A 63 2.59 4.35 9.07
N VAL A 64 2.57 5.66 9.30
CA VAL A 64 2.88 6.66 8.28
C VAL A 64 4.11 7.45 8.73
N ALA A 65 5.09 7.58 7.84
CA ALA A 65 6.20 8.51 8.00
C ALA A 65 6.12 9.60 6.93
N TYR A 66 6.03 10.85 7.37
CA TYR A 66 6.11 12.05 6.53
C TYR A 66 7.57 12.51 6.53
N LEU A 67 8.23 12.46 5.38
CA LEU A 67 9.67 12.68 5.26
C LEU A 67 9.97 14.04 4.64
N ARG A 68 9.19 14.44 3.64
CA ARG A 68 9.31 15.72 2.96
C ARG A 68 7.94 16.19 2.46
N GLU A 69 7.71 17.49 2.60
CA GLU A 69 6.48 18.13 2.13
C GLU A 69 6.30 17.95 0.62
N VAL A 70 5.04 17.88 0.20
CA VAL A 70 4.62 17.87 -1.20
C VAL A 70 3.79 19.12 -1.45
N LEU A 71 4.06 19.81 -2.55
CA LEU A 71 3.44 21.07 -2.89
C LEU A 71 2.39 20.90 -4.00
N GLU A 72 1.58 21.92 -4.20
CA GLU A 72 0.64 21.97 -5.31
C GLU A 72 1.38 21.77 -6.65
N GLY A 73 0.84 20.91 -7.52
CA GLY A 73 1.41 20.64 -8.84
C GLY A 73 2.67 19.77 -8.85
N ASP A 74 3.14 19.27 -7.70
CA ASP A 74 4.22 18.28 -7.67
C ASP A 74 3.79 16.98 -8.40
N PRO A 75 4.62 16.44 -9.32
CA PRO A 75 4.33 15.17 -9.97
C PRO A 75 4.70 14.00 -9.04
N LEU A 76 3.74 13.15 -8.71
CA LEU A 76 3.93 12.06 -7.77
C LEU A 76 3.90 10.69 -8.46
N MET A 77 4.58 9.73 -7.84
CA MET A 77 4.44 8.31 -8.11
C MET A 77 4.18 7.58 -6.80
N LEU A 78 3.12 6.77 -6.77
CA LEU A 78 2.90 5.81 -5.72
C LEU A 78 3.46 4.45 -6.17
N ARG A 79 4.25 3.82 -5.31
CA ARG A 79 4.77 2.47 -5.51
C ARG A 79 4.40 1.60 -4.31
N ILE A 80 4.03 0.35 -4.55
CA ILE A 80 3.71 -0.59 -3.47
C ILE A 80 4.66 -1.78 -3.47
N ARG A 81 4.81 -2.36 -2.28
CA ARG A 81 5.58 -3.56 -2.04
C ARG A 81 4.85 -4.46 -1.06
N LEU A 82 4.66 -5.73 -1.41
CA LEU A 82 4.30 -6.74 -0.42
C LEU A 82 5.52 -7.11 0.40
N LEU A 83 5.40 -7.03 1.72
CA LEU A 83 6.47 -7.33 2.66
C LEU A 83 6.34 -8.75 3.22
N GLU A 84 5.12 -9.15 3.53
CA GLU A 84 4.83 -10.45 4.12
C GLU A 84 3.34 -10.77 3.94
N ALA A 85 3.01 -12.06 3.86
CA ALA A 85 1.64 -12.53 3.90
C ALA A 85 1.58 -13.82 4.72
N ASP A 86 0.52 -13.99 5.52
CA ASP A 86 0.16 -15.27 6.11
C ASP A 86 -1.13 -15.81 5.48
N ASN A 87 -1.77 -16.78 6.12
CA ASN A 87 -2.98 -17.39 5.58
C ASN A 87 -4.17 -16.43 5.41
N LYS A 88 -4.18 -15.26 6.07
CA LYS A 88 -5.28 -14.28 5.99
C LYS A 88 -4.87 -12.83 6.17
N ARG A 89 -3.59 -12.52 6.34
CA ARG A 89 -3.08 -11.16 6.53
C ARG A 89 -2.09 -10.82 5.44
N LEU A 90 -2.09 -9.54 5.07
CA LEU A 90 -1.17 -8.98 4.10
C LEU A 90 -0.51 -7.76 4.69
N MET A 91 0.82 -7.74 4.70
CA MET A 91 1.60 -6.55 5.02
C MET A 91 2.14 -5.95 3.73
N CYS A 92 1.81 -4.69 3.48
CA CYS A 92 2.40 -3.92 2.39
C CYS A 92 3.09 -2.66 2.91
N MET A 93 4.05 -2.18 2.13
CA MET A 93 4.66 -0.88 2.31
C MET A 93 4.51 -0.09 1.02
N MET A 94 4.20 1.19 1.18
CA MET A 94 3.89 2.10 0.10
C MET A 94 4.84 3.29 0.16
N GLU A 95 5.29 3.74 -1.01
CA GLU A 95 6.24 4.82 -1.18
C GLU A 95 5.59 5.91 -2.05
N LEU A 96 5.42 7.10 -1.48
CA LEU A 96 5.00 8.26 -2.24
C LEU A 96 6.25 9.06 -2.62
N ILE A 97 6.53 9.11 -3.92
CA ILE A 97 7.76 9.68 -4.47
C ILE A 97 7.39 10.92 -5.26
N GLN A 98 8.05 12.05 -5.00
CA GLN A 98 7.98 13.23 -5.84
C GLN A 98 9.01 13.09 -6.96
N THR A 99 8.55 13.08 -8.20
CA THR A 99 9.32 12.56 -9.34
C THR A 99 10.14 13.61 -10.09
N ARG A 100 9.84 14.90 -9.95
CA ARG A 100 10.64 16.00 -10.52
C ARG A 100 12.03 16.06 -9.92
N ASP A 101 12.12 15.99 -8.60
CA ASP A 101 13.39 16.05 -7.86
C ASP A 101 13.83 14.69 -7.29
N GLY A 102 13.00 13.66 -7.48
CA GLY A 102 13.34 12.26 -7.18
C GLY A 102 13.45 11.93 -5.70
N TYR A 103 12.70 12.61 -4.82
CA TYR A 103 12.74 12.34 -3.37
C TYR A 103 11.55 11.51 -2.88
N LEU A 104 11.77 10.74 -1.82
CA LEU A 104 10.72 10.04 -1.09
C LEU A 104 10.01 11.03 -0.16
N ALA A 105 8.74 11.31 -0.44
CA ALA A 105 7.94 12.26 0.31
C ALA A 105 7.36 11.64 1.59
N ALA A 106 6.81 10.43 1.47
CA ALA A 106 6.21 9.72 2.58
C ALA A 106 6.22 8.21 2.35
N THR A 107 6.06 7.47 3.45
CA THR A 107 5.80 6.02 3.40
C THR A 107 4.61 5.64 4.26
N MET A 108 3.92 4.57 3.88
CA MET A 108 2.90 3.92 4.72
C MET A 108 3.13 2.41 4.76
N GLU A 109 3.37 1.86 5.95
CA GLU A 109 3.26 0.42 6.20
C GLU A 109 1.81 0.12 6.58
N GLN A 110 1.20 -0.88 5.95
CA GLN A 110 -0.19 -1.24 6.16
C GLN A 110 -0.31 -2.75 6.41
N LEU A 111 -0.87 -3.11 7.56
CA LEU A 111 -1.33 -4.45 7.87
C LEU A 111 -2.81 -4.56 7.52
N SER A 112 -3.15 -5.51 6.65
CA SER A 112 -4.51 -5.78 6.22
C SER A 112 -4.95 -7.20 6.58
N LEU A 113 -6.26 -7.39 6.78
CA LEU A 113 -6.90 -8.66 7.09
C LEU A 113 -7.87 -9.04 5.97
N HIS A 114 -7.77 -10.26 5.48
CA HIS A 114 -8.68 -10.82 4.49
C HIS A 114 -10.03 -11.16 5.13
N VAL A 115 -11.10 -10.65 4.54
CA VAL A 115 -12.46 -10.73 5.08
C VAL A 115 -13.45 -11.15 4.01
N ASN A 116 -14.43 -11.96 4.42
CA ASN A 116 -15.62 -12.21 3.62
C ASN A 116 -16.65 -11.11 3.93
N LEU A 117 -17.15 -10.43 2.90
CA LEU A 117 -18.00 -9.25 3.02
C LEU A 117 -19.45 -9.58 3.38
N ASP A 118 -19.91 -10.81 3.09
CA ASP A 118 -21.24 -11.27 3.46
C ASP A 118 -21.32 -11.54 4.97
N THR A 119 -20.31 -12.21 5.50
CA THR A 119 -20.23 -12.61 6.92
C THR A 119 -19.56 -11.57 7.81
N ARG A 120 -18.84 -10.60 7.22
CA ARG A 120 -17.99 -9.60 7.89
C ARG A 120 -16.94 -10.23 8.81
N ARG A 121 -16.47 -11.44 8.49
CA ARG A 121 -15.49 -12.19 9.28
C ARG A 121 -14.20 -12.42 8.51
N ALA A 122 -13.11 -12.53 9.27
CA ALA A 122 -11.82 -12.92 8.73
C ALA A 122 -11.89 -14.34 8.15
N THR A 123 -11.35 -14.53 6.95
CA THR A 123 -11.30 -15.83 6.28
C THR A 123 -9.94 -16.02 5.64
N PRO A 124 -9.41 -17.26 5.53
CA PRO A 124 -8.19 -17.51 4.78
C PRO A 124 -8.26 -16.99 3.34
N PHE A 125 -7.13 -16.59 2.79
CA PHE A 125 -6.99 -16.39 1.35
C PHE A 125 -7.25 -17.73 0.63
N PRO A 126 -7.92 -17.72 -0.53
CA PRO A 126 -7.99 -18.89 -1.39
C PRO A 126 -6.59 -19.37 -1.81
N ASP A 127 -6.37 -20.67 -1.95
CA ASP A 127 -5.05 -21.26 -2.18
C ASP A 127 -4.27 -20.63 -3.34
N ALA A 128 -4.94 -20.39 -4.47
CA ALA A 128 -4.33 -19.76 -5.64
C ALA A 128 -3.85 -18.32 -5.34
N LEU A 129 -4.64 -17.55 -4.57
CA LEU A 129 -4.26 -16.20 -4.15
C LEU A 129 -3.14 -16.25 -3.12
N ALA A 130 -3.20 -17.14 -2.14
CA ALA A 130 -2.15 -17.32 -1.13
C ALA A 130 -0.79 -17.65 -1.78
N GLN A 131 -0.78 -18.56 -2.75
CA GLN A 131 0.43 -18.92 -3.51
C GLN A 131 0.97 -17.75 -4.32
N ARG A 132 0.08 -16.96 -4.95
CA ARG A 132 0.48 -15.75 -5.68
C ARG A 132 1.10 -14.72 -4.75
N LEU A 133 0.46 -14.43 -3.61
CA LEU A 133 0.96 -13.46 -2.63
C LEU A 133 2.33 -13.87 -2.09
N ALA A 134 2.52 -15.15 -1.76
CA ALA A 134 3.81 -15.67 -1.30
C ALA A 134 4.92 -15.45 -2.35
N ARG A 135 4.65 -15.79 -3.62
CA ARG A 135 5.59 -15.54 -4.72
C ARG A 135 5.90 -14.05 -4.90
N THR A 136 4.87 -13.21 -4.88
CA THR A 136 5.04 -11.75 -5.03
C THR A 136 5.86 -11.15 -3.88
N VAL A 137 5.71 -11.65 -2.65
CA VAL A 137 6.56 -11.26 -1.52
C VAL A 137 8.03 -11.58 -1.80
N GLU A 138 8.33 -12.79 -2.29
CA GLU A 138 9.70 -13.19 -2.65
C GLU A 138 10.28 -12.32 -3.78
N GLU A 139 9.49 -12.08 -4.84
CA GLU A 139 9.88 -11.22 -5.96
C GLU A 139 10.16 -9.79 -5.52
N HIS A 140 9.31 -9.25 -4.64
CA HIS A 140 9.43 -7.90 -4.11
C HIS A 140 10.60 -7.76 -3.14
N ALA A 141 10.98 -8.81 -2.42
CA ALA A 141 12.14 -8.80 -1.52
C ALA A 141 13.47 -8.61 -2.27
N ALA A 142 13.51 -8.88 -3.58
CA ALA A 142 14.69 -8.63 -4.42
C ALA A 142 14.96 -7.13 -4.69
N HIS A 143 14.02 -6.24 -4.40
CA HIS A 143 14.22 -4.79 -4.50
C HIS A 143 14.69 -4.23 -3.16
N PRO A 144 15.66 -3.30 -3.11
CA PRO A 144 16.09 -2.70 -1.86
C PRO A 144 14.95 -1.89 -1.22
N LEU A 145 14.84 -1.94 0.11
CA LEU A 145 13.97 -1.05 0.88
C LEU A 145 14.60 0.36 0.92
N PRO A 146 13.79 1.43 1.03
CA PRO A 146 14.32 2.77 1.29
C PRO A 146 15.15 2.81 2.57
N LYS A 147 16.16 3.67 2.61
CA LYS A 147 17.07 3.78 3.77
C LYS A 147 16.34 4.28 5.03
N GLU A 148 15.33 5.10 4.80
CA GLU A 148 14.44 5.74 5.77
C GLU A 148 13.42 4.75 6.33
N TYR A 149 13.16 3.64 5.64
CA TYR A 149 12.16 2.68 6.06
C TYR A 149 12.64 1.84 7.25
N ARG A 150 11.73 1.67 8.21
CA ARG A 150 11.86 0.73 9.33
C ARG A 150 10.54 -0.01 9.46
N ARG A 151 10.62 -1.34 9.62
CA ARG A 151 9.46 -2.18 9.88
C ARG A 151 8.98 -1.94 11.31
N LEU A 152 7.71 -1.61 11.47
CA LEU A 152 7.14 -1.25 12.78
C LEU A 152 5.90 -2.06 13.12
N LEU A 153 5.14 -2.49 12.12
CA LEU A 153 3.99 -3.35 12.31
C LEU A 153 4.41 -4.83 12.32
N PRO A 154 4.08 -5.58 13.39
CA PRO A 154 4.26 -7.02 13.37
C PRO A 154 3.11 -7.68 12.59
N LEU A 155 3.39 -8.73 11.80
CA LEU A 155 2.32 -9.46 11.08
C LEU A 155 1.38 -10.19 12.06
N LYS A 156 1.92 -10.65 13.19
CA LYS A 156 1.14 -11.10 14.34
C LYS A 156 0.84 -9.89 15.19
N GLY A 157 -0.43 -9.49 15.30
CA GLY A 157 -0.85 -8.50 16.28
C GLY A 157 -0.27 -8.87 17.66
N ALA A 158 0.21 -7.88 18.40
CA ALA A 158 0.60 -8.08 19.79
C ALA A 158 -0.55 -8.81 20.50
N ARG A 159 -0.23 -9.96 21.11
CA ARG A 159 -1.21 -10.75 21.87
C ARG A 159 -1.68 -9.98 23.08
#